data_AF-A0A7K2X674-F1
#
_entry.id   AF-A0A7K2X674-F1
#
_cell.length_a   1.000
_cell.length_b   1.000
_cell.length_c   1.000
_cell.angle_alpha   90.00
_cell.angle_beta   90.00
_cell.angle_gamma   90.00
#
_symmetry.space_group_name_H-M   'P 1'
#
loop_
_entity.id
_entity.type
_entity.pdbx_description
1 polymer ?
#
loop_
_entity_poly.entity_id
_entity_poly.type
_entity_poly.pdbx_seq_one_letter_code
_entity_poly.pdbx_strand_id
1 'polypeptide(L)'
;VATDAVLTRAQARKVAGTAHDGIARAVRPVHLMNDGDTVFALATGARELPRGPLALNEVLAAGADLVTRAVVRALLAAPGGLRGPGGDFPSYRELYGPRADPYGSR
;
A
#
# COMPACT_ATOMS: atom_id res chain seq x y z
N VAL A 1 -0.18 7.93 -2.82
CA VAL A 1 -1.57 8.06 -2.33
C VAL A 1 -2.24 9.19 -3.07
N ALA A 2 -3.46 9.01 -3.57
CA ALA A 2 -4.18 10.06 -4.29
C ALA A 2 -5.60 10.19 -3.75
N THR A 3 -6.14 11.41 -3.77
CA THR A 3 -7.51 11.73 -3.39
C THR A 3 -8.07 12.83 -4.28
N ASP A 4 -9.39 12.90 -4.40
CA ASP A 4 -10.09 14.00 -5.06
C ASP A 4 -10.44 15.15 -4.10
N ALA A 5 -10.19 14.99 -2.81
CA ALA A 5 -10.35 16.04 -1.81
C ALA A 5 -9.42 17.24 -2.10
N VAL A 6 -9.94 18.46 -1.88
CA VAL A 6 -9.15 19.70 -1.87
C VAL A 6 -8.22 19.68 -0.66
N LEU A 7 -6.91 19.67 -0.90
CA LEU A 7 -5.87 19.68 0.13
C LEU A 7 -4.88 20.81 -0.13
N THR A 8 -4.47 21.50 0.93
CA THR A 8 -3.26 22.33 0.91
C THR A 8 -2.01 21.44 0.82
N ARG A 9 -0.87 22.02 0.40
CA ARG A 9 0.41 21.28 0.35
C ARG A 9 0.80 20.67 1.71
N ALA A 10 0.53 21.38 2.81
CA ALA A 10 0.81 20.89 4.15
C ALA A 10 -0.06 19.68 4.52
N GLN A 11 -1.35 19.72 4.16
CA GLN A 11 -2.27 18.59 4.39
C GLN A 11 -1.89 17.39 3.51
N ALA A 12 -1.53 17.60 2.24
CA ALA A 12 -1.02 16.54 1.37
C ALA A 12 0.27 15.92 1.93
N ARG A 13 1.21 16.73 2.43
CA ARG A 13 2.41 16.23 3.11
C ARG A 13 2.06 15.40 4.35
N LYS A 14 1.02 15.79 5.11
CA LYS A 14 0.54 15.00 6.24
C LYS A 14 -0.06 13.66 5.80
N VAL A 15 -0.84 13.62 4.72
CA VAL A 15 -1.34 12.38 4.10
C VAL A 15 -0.19 11.47 3.69
N ALA A 16 0.85 12.00 3.02
CA ALA A 16 2.03 11.23 2.66
C ALA A 16 2.71 10.63 3.91
N GLY A 17 2.88 11.43 4.96
CA GLY A 17 3.46 10.96 6.23
C GLY A 17 2.64 9.86 6.91
N THR A 18 1.33 10.03 7.09
CA THR A 18 0.49 9.01 7.74
C THR A 18 0.34 7.74 6.90
N ALA A 19 0.49 7.84 5.58
CA ALA A 19 0.48 6.68 4.70
C ALA A 19 1.65 5.71 4.94
N HIS A 20 2.77 6.18 5.52
CA HIS A 20 3.86 5.29 5.96
C HIS A 20 3.40 4.32 7.06
N ASP A 21 2.45 4.70 7.92
CA ASP A 21 1.86 3.79 8.90
C ASP A 21 1.22 2.57 8.21
N GLY A 22 0.71 2.77 6.99
CA GLY A 22 0.18 1.71 6.15
C GLY A 22 1.24 0.70 5.71
N ILE A 23 2.46 1.18 5.43
CA ILE A 23 3.62 0.32 5.11
C ILE A 23 4.00 -0.47 6.36
N ALA A 24 4.12 0.19 7.52
CA ALA A 24 4.47 -0.46 8.79
C ALA A 24 3.47 -1.53 9.24
N ARG A 25 2.20 -1.43 8.86
CA ARG A 25 1.20 -2.48 9.09
C ARG A 25 1.36 -3.69 8.16
N ALA A 26 1.90 -3.51 6.96
CA ALA A 26 2.02 -4.55 5.94
C ALA A 26 3.42 -5.21 5.89
N VAL A 27 4.46 -4.50 6.32
CA VAL A 27 5.87 -4.92 6.23
C VAL A 27 6.54 -4.75 7.59
N ARG A 28 7.31 -5.77 8.01
CA ARG A 28 8.02 -5.74 9.30
C ARG A 28 9.34 -6.52 9.23
N PRO A 29 10.49 -5.91 9.61
CA PRO A 29 10.67 -4.49 9.93
C PRO A 29 10.53 -3.61 8.67
N VAL A 30 10.41 -2.30 8.89
CA VAL A 30 10.40 -1.27 7.82
C VAL A 30 11.08 -0.01 8.34
N HIS A 31 11.39 0.94 7.45
CA HIS A 31 12.07 2.20 7.76
C HIS A 31 13.49 2.01 8.33
N LEU A 32 14.18 0.94 7.94
CA LEU A 32 15.56 0.70 8.31
C LEU A 32 16.53 1.53 7.46
N MET A 33 17.81 1.56 7.85
CA MET A 33 18.86 2.34 7.18
C MET A 33 19.09 1.95 5.70
N ASN A 34 18.67 0.75 5.32
CA ASN A 34 18.75 0.23 3.96
C ASN A 34 17.42 0.31 3.19
N ASP A 35 16.36 0.85 3.80
CA ASP A 35 15.06 1.03 3.17
C ASP A 35 14.92 2.44 2.58
N GLY A 36 14.54 2.54 1.32
CA GLY A 36 14.30 3.81 0.61
C GLY A 36 12.85 4.29 0.67
N ASP A 37 12.11 3.98 1.74
CA ASP A 37 10.65 4.18 1.81
C ASP A 37 10.25 5.63 1.52
N THR A 38 9.44 5.83 0.49
CA THR A 38 8.96 7.16 0.10
C THR A 38 7.51 7.09 -0.37
N VAL A 39 6.65 7.93 0.20
CA VAL A 39 5.27 8.12 -0.25
C VAL A 39 5.08 9.52 -0.83
N PHE A 40 4.48 9.57 -2.02
CA PHE A 40 3.94 10.82 -2.60
C PHE A 40 2.43 10.89 -2.38
N ALA A 41 1.93 12.08 -2.08
CA ALA A 41 0.49 12.38 -1.99
C ALA A 41 0.08 13.36 -3.09
N LEU A 42 -1.02 13.06 -3.78
CA LEU A 42 -1.63 13.91 -4.81
C LEU A 42 -3.09 14.20 -4.46
N ALA A 43 -3.51 15.44 -4.68
CA ALA A 43 -4.90 15.87 -4.54
C ALA A 43 -5.35 16.52 -5.85
N THR A 44 -6.41 16.00 -6.47
CA THR A 44 -6.95 16.61 -7.71
C THR A 44 -7.80 17.84 -7.43
N GLY A 45 -8.31 18.00 -6.21
CA GLY A 45 -9.06 19.17 -5.79
C GLY A 45 -10.48 19.26 -6.36
N ALA A 46 -11.10 18.13 -6.70
CA ALA A 46 -12.46 18.10 -7.25
C ALA A 46 -13.55 18.19 -6.17
N ARG A 47 -13.24 17.91 -4.90
CA ARG A 47 -14.23 17.85 -3.80
C ARG A 47 -13.75 18.59 -2.56
N GLU A 48 -14.56 19.51 -2.06
CA GLU A 48 -14.30 20.16 -0.77
C GLU A 48 -14.35 19.15 0.38
N LEU A 49 -13.46 19.32 1.36
CA LEU A 49 -13.56 18.58 2.60
C LEU A 49 -14.77 19.05 3.42
N PRO A 50 -15.37 18.18 4.25
CA PRO A 50 -16.32 18.60 5.26
C PRO A 50 -15.75 19.71 6.14
N ARG A 51 -16.63 20.55 6.72
CA ARG A 51 -16.17 21.60 7.64
C ARG A 51 -15.75 21.00 8.98
N GLY A 52 -14.71 21.56 9.58
CA GLY A 52 -14.28 21.27 10.94
C GLY A 52 -12.83 20.82 11.03
N PRO A 53 -12.21 20.95 12.22
CA PRO A 53 -10.78 20.71 12.42
C PRO A 53 -10.35 19.25 12.19
N LEU A 54 -11.31 18.30 12.25
CA LEU A 54 -11.04 16.86 12.12
C LEU A 54 -11.37 16.29 10.74
N ALA A 55 -11.86 17.11 9.81
CA ALA A 55 -12.31 16.63 8.49
C ALA A 55 -11.22 15.93 7.67
N LEU A 56 -9.95 16.28 7.90
CA LEU A 56 -8.82 15.63 7.24
C LEU A 56 -8.56 14.20 7.74
N ASN A 57 -8.96 13.87 8.97
CA ASN A 57 -8.56 12.62 9.63
C ASN A 57 -9.06 11.38 8.89
N GLU A 58 -10.25 11.44 8.29
CA GLU A 58 -10.78 10.35 7.48
C GLU A 58 -9.89 10.07 6.26
N VAL A 59 -9.38 11.12 5.61
CA VAL A 59 -8.44 10.98 4.48
C VAL A 59 -7.09 10.43 4.96
N LEU A 60 -6.60 10.85 6.12
CA LEU A 60 -5.35 10.33 6.70
C LEU A 60 -5.44 8.84 7.01
N ALA A 61 -6.51 8.42 7.68
CA ALA A 61 -6.76 7.03 8.05
C ALA A 61 -6.95 6.16 6.80
N ALA A 62 -7.80 6.60 5.87
CA ALA A 62 -8.02 5.92 4.60
C ALA A 62 -6.73 5.81 3.78
N GLY A 63 -5.86 6.83 3.81
CA GLY A 63 -4.56 6.81 3.15
C GLY A 63 -3.64 5.71 3.67
N ALA A 64 -3.58 5.52 5.00
CA ALA A 64 -2.80 4.45 5.60
C ALA A 64 -3.37 3.06 5.28
N ASP A 65 -4.69 2.88 5.42
CA ASP A 65 -5.36 1.60 5.13
C ASP A 65 -5.26 1.22 3.65
N LEU A 66 -5.35 2.21 2.76
CA LEU A 66 -5.13 2.04 1.32
C LEU A 66 -3.73 1.49 1.04
N VAL A 67 -2.69 2.06 1.65
CA VAL A 67 -1.30 1.61 1.43
C VAL A 67 -1.10 0.18 1.94
N THR A 68 -1.60 -0.16 3.14
CA THR A 68 -1.57 -1.54 3.65
C THR A 68 -2.17 -2.50 2.64
N ARG A 69 -3.38 -2.19 2.15
CA ARG A 69 -4.08 -3.02 1.16
C ARG A 69 -3.35 -3.10 -0.17
N ALA A 70 -2.73 -2.01 -0.62
CA ALA A 70 -1.99 -1.97 -1.87
C ALA A 70 -0.76 -2.89 -1.83
N VAL A 71 0.00 -2.89 -0.73
CA VAL A 71 1.14 -3.80 -0.53
C VAL A 71 0.69 -5.26 -0.58
N VAL A 72 -0.37 -5.62 0.15
CA VAL A 72 -0.93 -6.98 0.13
C VAL A 72 -1.40 -7.37 -1.27
N ARG A 73 -2.06 -6.45 -1.99
CA ARG A 73 -2.48 -6.69 -3.38
C ARG A 73 -1.28 -6.93 -4.29
N ALA A 74 -0.20 -6.16 -4.15
CA ALA A 74 1.01 -6.34 -4.94
C ALA A 74 1.64 -7.73 -4.69
N LEU A 75 1.77 -8.13 -3.42
CA LEU A 75 2.29 -9.45 -3.04
C LEU A 75 1.48 -10.59 -3.67
N LEU A 76 0.15 -10.47 -3.64
CA LEU A 76 -0.74 -11.49 -4.20
C LEU A 76 -0.77 -11.45 -5.73
N ALA A 77 -0.66 -10.28 -6.36
CA ALA A 77 -0.74 -10.11 -7.81
C ALA A 77 0.57 -10.42 -8.55
N ALA A 78 1.69 -10.62 -7.84
CA ALA A 78 2.98 -10.95 -8.44
C ALA A 78 2.85 -12.15 -9.42
N PRO A 79 3.25 -11.99 -10.70
CA PRO A 79 3.11 -13.02 -11.71
C PRO A 79 4.21 -14.09 -11.56
N GLY A 80 3.95 -15.08 -10.70
CA GLY A 80 4.87 -16.19 -10.45
C GLY A 80 6.23 -15.74 -9.88
N GLY A 81 7.08 -16.72 -9.61
CA GLY A 81 8.41 -16.53 -9.08
C GLY A 81 9.41 -16.19 -10.17
N LEU A 82 10.42 -15.40 -9.83
CA LEU A 82 11.50 -15.03 -10.74
C LEU A 82 12.71 -15.93 -10.48
N ARG A 83 13.19 -16.60 -11.53
CA ARG A 83 14.39 -17.45 -11.48
C ARG A 83 15.40 -16.99 -12.51
N GLY A 84 16.63 -16.71 -12.08
CA GLY A 84 17.71 -16.35 -12.99
C GLY A 84 19.06 -16.17 -12.29
N PRO A 85 20.07 -15.67 -13.02
CA PRO A 85 21.42 -15.47 -12.47
C PRO A 85 21.48 -14.55 -11.24
N GLY A 86 20.49 -13.67 -11.05
CA GLY A 86 20.38 -12.78 -9.89
C GLY A 86 19.71 -13.39 -8.67
N GLY A 87 19.21 -14.64 -8.75
CA GLY A 87 18.57 -15.36 -7.65
C GLY A 87 17.27 -16.07 -8.04
N ASP A 88 16.72 -16.80 -7.07
CA ASP A 88 15.40 -17.43 -7.12
C ASP A 88 14.51 -16.74 -6.08
N PHE A 89 13.45 -16.09 -6.56
CA PHE A 89 12.51 -15.31 -5.77
C PHE A 89 11.09 -15.82 -6.04
N PRO A 90 10.63 -16.85 -5.32
CA PRO A 90 9.28 -17.37 -5.48
C PRO A 90 8.24 -16.32 -5.05
N SER A 91 7.10 -16.29 -5.75
CA SER A 91 5.95 -15.49 -5.35
C SER A 91 5.25 -16.10 -4.13
N TYR A 92 4.51 -15.26 -3.39
CA TYR A 92 3.73 -15.74 -2.25
C TYR A 92 2.75 -16.86 -2.62
N ARG A 93 2.09 -16.76 -3.78
CA ARG A 93 1.09 -17.74 -4.23
C ARG A 93 1.69 -19.05 -4.69
N GLU A 94 2.95 -19.10 -5.12
CA GLU A 94 3.60 -20.40 -5.38
C GLU A 94 3.89 -21.15 -4.08
N LEU A 95 4.25 -20.42 -3.02
CA LEU A 95 4.57 -21.01 -1.73
C LEU A 95 3.31 -21.38 -0.93
N TYR A 96 2.28 -20.53 -0.99
CA TYR A 96 1.12 -20.58 -0.09
C TYR A 96 -0.24 -20.47 -0.79
N GLY A 97 -0.27 -20.39 -2.13
CA GLY A 97 -1.52 -20.42 -2.88
C GLY A 97 -2.23 -21.78 -2.75
N PRO A 98 -3.52 -21.85 -3.12
CA PRO A 98 -4.23 -23.12 -3.14
C PRO A 98 -3.44 -24.11 -3.99
N ARG A 99 -3.01 -25.21 -3.35
CA ARG A 99 -2.40 -26.32 -4.08
C ARG A 99 -3.41 -26.80 -5.11
N ALA A 100 -2.96 -27.07 -6.33
CA ALA A 100 -3.77 -27.82 -7.28
C ALA A 100 -4.22 -29.10 -6.58
N ASP A 101 -5.53 -29.29 -6.44
CA ASP A 101 -6.08 -30.51 -5.89
C ASP A 101 -5.59 -31.68 -6.74
N PRO A 102 -4.75 -32.60 -6.21
CA PRO A 102 -4.27 -33.73 -6.99
C PRO A 102 -5.39 -34.70 -7.37
N TYR A 103 -6.60 -34.53 -6.82
CA TYR A 103 -7.76 -35.39 -7.08
C TYR A 103 -8.92 -34.71 -7.82
N GLY A 104 -8.78 -33.44 -8.23
CA GLY A 104 -9.71 -32.71 -9.10
C GLY A 104 -11.20 -32.98 -8.87
N SER A 105 -11.86 -32.29 -7.94
CA SER A 105 -13.32 -32.35 -7.87
C SER A 105 -13.96 -31.60 -9.04
N ARG A 106 -14.59 -32.36 -9.95
CA ARG A 106 -15.69 -31.89 -10.82
C ARG A 106 -16.95 -31.63 -10.00
#